data_AF-A0A0S3U372-F1
#
_entry.id   AF-A0A0S3U372-F1
#
_cell.length_a   1.000
_cell.length_b   1.000
_cell.length_c   1.000
_cell.angle_alpha   90.00
_cell.angle_beta   90.00
_cell.angle_gamma   90.00
#
_symmetry.space_group_name_H-M   'P 1'
#
loop_
_entity.id
_entity.type
_entity.pdbx_description
1 polymer ?
#
loop_
_entity_poly.entity_id
_entity_poly.type
_entity_poly.pdbx_seq_one_letter_code
_entity_poly.pdbx_strand_id
1 'polypeptide(L)' 'MEESVIYQAIQKEAQEKTKREITINLLREGFPIDSIACGTGLSIEEVQQLQQQLNDSAQQA' A
#
# COMPACT_ATOMS: atom_id res chain seq x y z
N MET A 1 10.25 -4.58 -29.24
CA MET A 1 10.75 -4.57 -27.84
C MET A 1 9.89 -3.71 -26.92
N GLU A 2 9.02 -2.83 -27.43
CA GLU A 2 8.14 -1.96 -26.64
C GLU A 2 7.05 -2.70 -25.84
N GLU A 3 6.58 -3.85 -26.34
CA GLU A 3 5.57 -4.68 -25.63
C GLU A 3 6.04 -5.15 -24.25
N SER A 4 7.35 -5.27 -24.03
CA SER A 4 7.92 -5.68 -22.74
C SER A 4 7.85 -4.58 -21.68
N VAL A 5 7.97 -3.31 -22.08
CA VAL A 5 7.92 -2.17 -21.15
C VAL A 5 6.49 -1.92 -20.66
N ILE A 6 5.52 -2.04 -21.56
CA ILE A 6 4.09 -1.89 -21.23
C ILE A 6 3.67 -3.00 -20.25
N TYR A 7 4.05 -4.25 -20.52
CA TYR A 7 3.74 -5.37 -19.64
C TYR A 7 4.34 -5.21 -18.23
N GLN A 8 5.60 -4.77 -18.14
CA GLN A 8 6.26 -4.51 -16.86
C GLN A 8 5.59 -3.37 -16.08
N ALA A 9 5.17 -2.31 -16.77
CA ALA A 9 4.47 -1.20 -16.14
C ALA A 9 3.13 -1.65 -15.53
N ILE A 10 2.34 -2.42 -16.29
CA ILE A 10 1.06 -2.97 -15.81
C ILE A 10 1.28 -3.89 -14.60
N GLN A 11 2.29 -4.76 -14.66
CA GLN A 11 2.59 -5.68 -13.57
C GLN A 11 3.03 -4.93 -12.30
N LYS A 12 3.85 -3.90 -12.44
CA LYS A 12 4.29 -3.06 -11.32
C LYS A 12 3.12 -2.32 -10.68
N GLU A 13 2.25 -1.72 -11.50
CA GLU A 13 1.05 -1.03 -11.01
C GLU A 13 0.11 -1.99 -10.27
N ALA A 14 -0.08 -3.21 -10.79
CA ALA A 14 -0.89 -4.23 -10.14
C ALA A 14 -0.30 -4.63 -8.78
N GLN A 15 1.02 -4.83 -8.69
CA GLN A 15 1.70 -5.13 -7.43
C GLN A 15 1.58 -3.99 -6.42
N GLU A 16 1.73 -2.74 -6.84
CA GLU A 16 1.59 -1.56 -5.97
C GLU A 16 0.16 -1.43 -5.42
N LYS A 17 -0.86 -1.66 -6.27
CA LYS A 17 -2.27 -1.68 -5.84
C LYS A 17 -2.52 -2.77 -4.79
N THR A 18 -2.06 -4.00 -5.04
CA THR A 18 -2.24 -5.10 -4.09
C THR A 18 -1.55 -4.83 -2.75
N LYS A 19 -0.31 -4.32 -2.76
CA LYS A 19 0.41 -3.95 -1.53
C LYS A 19 -0.37 -2.89 -0.72
N ARG A 20 -0.93 -1.89 -1.40
CA ARG A 20 -1.72 -0.84 -0.75
C ARG A 20 -3.00 -1.39 -0.10
N GLU A 21 -3.74 -2.23 -0.81
CA GLU A 21 -4.97 -2.85 -0.28
C GLU A 21 -4.69 -3.72 0.95
N ILE A 22 -3.64 -4.56 0.90
CA ILE A 22 -3.21 -5.37 2.04
C ILE A 22 -2.82 -4.48 3.23
N THR A 23 -2.03 -3.44 2.99
CA THR A 23 -1.60 -2.50 4.03
C THR A 23 -2.81 -1.84 4.71
N ILE A 24 -3.80 -1.39 3.93
CA ILE A 24 -5.03 -0.78 4.46
C ILE A 24 -5.80 -1.76 5.37
N ASN A 25 -5.93 -3.02 4.94
CA ASN A 25 -6.61 -4.04 5.74
C ASN A 25 -5.87 -4.28 7.07
N LEU A 26 -4.55 -4.44 7.02
CA LEU A 26 -3.74 -4.65 8.23
C LEU A 26 -3.76 -3.45 9.18
N LEU A 27 -3.76 -2.22 8.65
CA LEU A 27 -3.90 -1.00 9.44
C LEU A 27 -5.26 -0.94 10.14
N ARG A 28 -6.34 -1.34 9.47
CA ARG A 28 -7.69 -1.42 10.05
C ARG A 28 -7.80 -2.50 11.13
N GLU A 29 -7.06 -3.59 10.98
CA GLU A 29 -6.97 -4.66 11.99
C GLU A 29 -6.05 -4.28 13.17
N GLY A 30 -5.38 -3.13 13.13
CA GLY A 30 -4.56 -2.62 14.22
C GLY A 30 -3.15 -3.23 14.30
N PHE A 31 -2.65 -3.80 13.19
CA PHE A 31 -1.28 -4.29 13.15
C PHE A 31 -0.25 -3.15 13.30
N PRO A 32 0.90 -3.42 13.94
CA PRO A 32 1.96 -2.41 14.09
C PRO A 32 2.61 -2.09 12.75
N ILE A 33 2.93 -0.80 12.55
CA ILE A 33 3.45 -0.25 11.29
C ILE A 33 4.73 -0.97 10.83
N ASP A 34 5.67 -1.25 11.73
CA ASP A 34 6.92 -1.95 11.40
C ASP A 34 6.69 -3.35 10.83
N SER A 35 5.75 -4.11 11.40
CA SER A 35 5.39 -5.44 10.91
C SER A 35 4.71 -5.38 9.54
N ILE A 36 3.87 -4.37 9.33
CA ILE A 36 3.21 -4.15 8.04
C ILE A 36 4.25 -3.80 6.98
N ALA A 37 5.15 -2.84 7.25
CA ALA A 37 6.23 -2.45 6.34
C ALA A 37 7.11 -3.64 5.96
N CYS A 38 7.50 -4.46 6.94
CA CYS A 38 8.27 -5.68 6.71
C CYS A 38 7.51 -6.71 5.86
N GLY A 39 6.20 -6.87 6.08
CA GLY A 39 5.38 -7.88 5.40
C GLY A 39 4.95 -7.50 3.98
N THR A 40 4.76 -6.21 3.70
CA THR A 40 4.31 -5.71 2.39
C THR A 40 5.47 -5.23 1.51
N GLY A 41 6.64 -5.02 2.11
CA GLY A 41 7.81 -4.46 1.45
C GLY A 41 7.61 -2.99 1.06
N LEU A 42 6.73 -2.27 1.77
CA LEU A 42 6.60 -0.82 1.72
C LEU A 42 7.53 -0.19 2.77
N SER A 43 7.92 1.05 2.54
CA SER A 43 8.62 1.84 3.56
C SER A 43 7.68 2.22 4.71
N ILE A 44 8.26 2.47 5.89
CA ILE A 44 7.50 2.93 7.06
C ILE A 44 6.74 4.23 6.74
N GLU A 45 7.36 5.14 6.00
CA GLU A 45 6.74 6.41 5.57
C GLU A 45 5.51 6.17 4.69
N GLU A 46 5.57 5.26 3.72
CA GLU A 46 4.42 4.90 2.88
C GLU A 46 3.26 4.33 3.71
N VAL A 47 3.56 3.45 4.68
CA VAL A 47 2.55 2.89 5.58
C VAL A 47 1.93 3.98 6.47
N GLN A 48 2.73 4.91 6.99
CA GLN A 48 2.24 6.05 7.78
C GLN A 48 1.36 6.99 6.96
N GLN A 49 1.73 7.29 5.72
CA GLN A 49 0.89 8.10 4.83
C GLN A 49 -0.46 7.43 4.56
N LEU A 50 -0.46 6.11 4.37
CA LEU A 50 -1.71 5.35 4.20
C LEU A 50 -2.57 5.37 5.47
N GLN A 51 -1.95 5.30 6.64
CA GLN A 51 -2.66 5.43 7.92
C GLN A 51 -3.29 6.84 8.08
N GLN A 52 -2.55 7.90 7.73
CA GLN A 52 -3.07 9.28 7.77
C GLN A 52 -4.27 9.44 6.83
N GLN A 53 -4.16 8.99 5.58
CA GLN A 53 -5.27 9.05 4.61
C GLN A 53 -6.53 8.31 5.10
N LEU A 54 -6.37 7.17 5.78
CA LEU A 54 -7.49 6.44 6.38
C LEU A 54 -8.15 7.23 7.52
N ASN A 55 -7.35 7.86 8.37
CA ASN A 55 -7.85 8.68 9.47
C ASN A 55 -8.58 9.94 8.95
N ASP A 56 -8.03 10.61 7.94
CA ASP A 56 -8.65 11.77 7.30
C ASP A 56 -9.98 11.39 6.63
N SER A 57 -10.02 10.24 5.96
CA SER A 57 -11.25 9.73 5.32
C SER A 57 -12.32 9.32 6.34
N ALA A 58 -11.91 8.77 7.48
CA ALA A 58 -12.82 8.37 8.56
C ALA A 58 -13.43 9.58 9.30
N GLN A 59 -12.77 10.74 9.28
CA GLN A 59 -13.26 11.98 9.90
C GLN A 59 -14.22 12.77 8.99
N GLN A 60 -14.37 12.38 7.72
CA GLN A 60 -15.24 13.04 6.74
C GLN A 60 -16.57 12.30 6.46
N ALA A 61 -16.86 11.22 7.20
CA ALA A 61 -18.09 10.42 7.10
C ALA A 61 -18.94 10.54 8.37
#